data_AF-A0A9D9G931-F1
#
_entry.id   AF-A0A9D9G931-F1
#
_cell.length_a   1.000
_cell.length_b   1.000
_cell.length_c   1.000
_cell.angle_alpha   90.00
_cell.angle_beta   90.00
_cell.angle_gamma   90.00
#
_symmetry.space_group_name_H-M   'P 1'
#
loop_
_entity.id
_entity.type
_entity.pdbx_description
1 polymer ?
#
loop_
_entity_poly.entity_id
_entity_poly.type
_entity_poly.pdbx_seq_one_letter_code
_entity_poly.pdbx_strand_id
1 'polypeptide(L)'
;MMKEIHAINSMSKVLFVFFASVLFMYDSTGFAQDRYWAVGTAVPGGIQELTAFPNRQYKYTGRLIEGGSLTFRNMEVPKGISVRYIKPTFEDAYAVTGPTPFTLVRDSASSHWVVPLTEDVYRITIDMNAKTLTGELFRPWNELFIVGGATECGWVTYTFLPFTRDENEVCTWDWTGELRERPEFGESRRFKFQG
;
A
#
# COMPACT_ATOMS: atom_id res chain seq x y z
N MET A 1 -66.16 -19.53 -4.01
CA MET A 1 -65.78 -20.58 -3.06
C MET A 1 -64.27 -20.78 -3.19
N MET A 2 -63.53 -20.61 -2.07
CA MET A 2 -62.06 -20.70 -1.85
C MET A 2 -61.18 -19.70 -2.63
N LYS A 3 -60.57 -18.66 -2.04
CA LYS A 3 -59.42 -18.59 -1.09
C LYS A 3 -58.24 -19.44 -1.52
N GLU A 4 -57.17 -18.79 -1.98
CA GLU A 4 -55.85 -18.96 -1.37
C GLU A 4 -54.97 -17.70 -1.58
N ILE A 5 -54.21 -17.42 -0.53
CA ILE A 5 -53.34 -16.26 -0.27
C ILE A 5 -52.01 -16.90 0.21
N HIS A 6 -50.89 -16.21 -0.04
CA HIS A 6 -49.49 -16.49 0.37
C HIS A 6 -48.71 -17.44 -0.57
N ALA A 7 -47.40 -17.26 -0.83
CA ALA A 7 -46.40 -16.54 -0.07
C ALA A 7 -45.34 -15.88 -0.98
N ILE A 8 -44.84 -14.75 -0.48
CA ILE A 8 -43.56 -14.11 -0.80
C ILE A 8 -42.44 -15.12 -0.51
N ASN A 9 -41.52 -15.34 -1.45
CA ASN A 9 -40.16 -15.70 -1.10
C ASN A 9 -39.16 -14.98 -2.01
N SER A 10 -38.53 -14.00 -1.38
CA SER A 10 -37.35 -13.26 -1.80
C SER A 10 -36.23 -14.23 -2.20
N MET A 11 -35.86 -14.25 -3.47
CA MET A 11 -34.53 -14.70 -3.89
C MET A 11 -33.67 -13.48 -4.18
N SER A 12 -32.88 -13.15 -3.17
CA SER A 12 -31.55 -12.53 -3.21
C SER A 12 -31.03 -12.23 -4.63
N LYS A 13 -31.11 -10.96 -5.04
CA LYS A 13 -30.29 -10.43 -6.11
C LYS A 13 -28.88 -10.22 -5.54
N VAL A 14 -28.01 -11.21 -5.73
CA VAL A 14 -26.56 -11.03 -5.53
C VAL A 14 -26.08 -10.07 -6.62
N LEU A 15 -25.91 -8.81 -6.25
CA LEU A 15 -25.32 -7.79 -7.10
C LEU A 15 -23.79 -7.99 -7.05
N PHE A 16 -23.23 -8.58 -8.11
CA PHE A 16 -21.79 -8.53 -8.35
C PHE A 16 -21.41 -7.09 -8.72
N VAL A 17 -20.85 -6.36 -7.74
CA VAL A 17 -20.21 -5.07 -8.01
C VAL A 17 -18.87 -5.35 -8.68
N PHE A 18 -18.80 -5.12 -9.99
CA PHE A 18 -17.53 -5.03 -10.70
C PHE A 18 -16.85 -3.72 -10.28
N PHE A 19 -15.76 -3.80 -9.52
CA PHE A 19 -14.82 -2.70 -9.39
C PHE A 19 -14.14 -2.49 -10.75
N ALA A 20 -14.61 -1.51 -11.52
CA ALA A 20 -13.89 -1.00 -12.66
C ALA A 20 -12.69 -0.21 -12.13
N SER A 21 -11.57 -0.88 -11.93
CA SER A 21 -10.28 -0.24 -11.69
C SER A 21 -9.94 0.57 -12.94
N VAL A 22 -9.84 1.89 -12.80
CA VAL A 22 -9.34 2.75 -13.87
C VAL A 22 -7.87 2.38 -14.07
N LEU A 23 -7.59 1.60 -15.13
CA LEU A 23 -6.23 1.45 -15.63
C LEU A 23 -5.78 2.81 -16.14
N PHE A 24 -4.91 3.49 -15.41
CA PHE A 24 -4.02 4.47 -16.01
C PHE A 24 -3.10 3.70 -16.96
N MET A 25 -3.44 3.67 -18.25
CA MET A 25 -2.52 3.27 -19.29
C MET A 25 -1.42 4.34 -19.40
N TYR A 26 -0.36 4.16 -18.61
CA TYR A 26 0.92 4.77 -18.92
C TYR A 26 1.50 4.01 -20.10
N ASP A 27 1.45 4.63 -21.27
CA ASP A 27 2.23 4.17 -22.42
C ASP A 27 3.69 4.53 -22.13
N SER A 28 4.41 3.63 -21.47
CA SER A 28 5.85 3.74 -21.29
C SER A 28 6.53 2.75 -22.22
N THR A 29 7.23 3.26 -23.23
CA THR A 29 8.45 2.59 -23.73
C THR A 29 9.50 2.65 -22.61
N GLY A 30 9.25 1.93 -21.52
CA GLY A 30 10.08 1.88 -20.34
C GLY A 30 10.87 0.58 -20.35
N PHE A 31 12.17 0.66 -20.08
CA PHE A 31 12.94 -0.52 -19.69
C PHE A 31 12.15 -1.28 -18.62
N ALA A 32 11.85 -2.56 -18.86
CA ALA A 32 11.13 -3.37 -17.88
C ALA A 32 11.94 -3.36 -16.57
N GLN A 33 11.47 -2.60 -15.57
CA GLN A 33 12.08 -2.59 -14.25
C GLN A 33 11.85 -3.97 -13.62
N ASP A 34 12.88 -4.52 -12.98
CA ASP A 34 12.77 -5.78 -12.24
C ASP A 34 11.59 -5.68 -11.26
N ARG A 35 10.84 -6.76 -11.06
CA ARG A 35 9.76 -6.82 -10.09
C ARG A 35 10.24 -7.56 -8.84
N TYR A 36 9.76 -7.16 -7.67
CA TYR A 36 10.10 -7.80 -6.41
C TYR A 36 8.84 -8.07 -5.58
N TRP A 37 8.91 -9.09 -4.75
CA TRP A 37 7.81 -9.52 -3.87
C TRP A 37 8.33 -9.71 -2.45
N ALA A 38 7.57 -9.26 -1.46
CA ALA A 38 7.65 -9.71 -0.09
C ALA A 38 6.88 -11.04 0.04
N VAL A 39 7.47 -12.04 0.69
CA VAL A 39 6.92 -13.39 0.79
C VAL A 39 7.18 -13.96 2.18
N GLY A 40 6.22 -14.70 2.71
CA GLY A 40 6.36 -15.47 3.94
C GLY A 40 5.17 -15.30 4.87
N THR A 41 5.21 -15.97 6.02
CA THR A 41 4.08 -15.98 6.97
C THR A 41 3.91 -14.65 7.72
N ALA A 42 4.91 -13.77 7.69
CA ALA A 42 4.77 -12.41 8.21
C ALA A 42 3.92 -11.52 7.30
N VAL A 43 3.82 -11.85 6.00
CA VAL A 43 3.07 -11.05 5.02
C VAL A 43 1.61 -11.51 4.99
N PRO A 44 0.62 -10.64 5.22
CA PRO A 44 -0.78 -10.99 5.04
C PRO A 44 -1.06 -11.53 3.62
N GLY A 45 -1.75 -12.67 3.51
CA GLY A 45 -1.93 -13.36 2.24
C GLY A 45 -0.70 -14.13 1.74
N GLY A 46 0.43 -14.08 2.47
CA GLY A 46 1.66 -14.84 2.21
C GLY A 46 2.56 -14.24 1.13
N ILE A 47 2.08 -13.29 0.34
CA ILE A 47 2.82 -12.66 -0.74
C ILE A 47 2.25 -11.26 -1.05
N GLN A 48 3.14 -10.32 -1.35
CA GLN A 48 2.78 -8.98 -1.80
C GLN A 48 3.84 -8.47 -2.78
N GLU A 49 3.42 -7.92 -3.92
CA GLU A 49 4.32 -7.23 -4.85
C GLU A 49 4.78 -5.89 -4.26
N LEU A 50 6.06 -5.56 -4.45
CA LEU A 50 6.62 -4.29 -4.04
C LEU A 50 6.34 -3.21 -5.09
N THR A 51 6.05 -1.99 -4.64
CA THR A 51 5.93 -0.85 -5.54
C THR A 51 7.31 -0.45 -6.04
N ALA A 52 7.48 -0.43 -7.36
CA ALA A 52 8.70 0.03 -8.01
C ALA A 52 8.79 1.56 -8.04
N PHE A 53 9.97 2.10 -7.70
CA PHE A 53 10.32 3.51 -7.78
C PHE A 53 11.54 3.71 -8.70
N PRO A 54 11.79 4.94 -9.19
CA PRO A 54 13.01 5.25 -9.92
C PRO A 54 14.28 4.84 -9.17
N ASN A 55 15.41 4.76 -9.89
CA ASN A 55 16.71 4.37 -9.32
C ASN A 55 16.73 2.97 -8.70
N ARG A 56 15.92 2.03 -9.21
CA ARG A 56 15.86 0.64 -8.74
C ARG A 56 15.55 0.53 -7.26
N GLN A 57 14.67 1.41 -6.77
CA GLN A 57 14.12 1.33 -5.43
C GLN A 57 12.80 0.58 -5.44
N TYR A 58 12.55 -0.22 -4.41
CA TYR A 58 11.33 -1.01 -4.25
C TYR A 58 10.79 -0.82 -2.85
N LYS A 59 9.47 -0.65 -2.75
CA LYS A 59 8.82 -0.30 -1.49
C LYS A 59 7.77 -1.34 -1.11
N TYR A 60 7.88 -1.84 0.11
CA TYR A 60 6.80 -2.54 0.80
C TYR A 60 6.03 -1.51 1.64
N THR A 61 4.71 -1.59 1.63
CA THR A 61 3.85 -0.86 2.57
C THR A 61 2.70 -1.77 2.99
N GLY A 62 2.50 -1.92 4.28
CA GLY A 62 1.45 -2.77 4.83
C GLY A 62 1.81 -3.39 6.17
N ARG A 63 0.90 -4.22 6.68
CA ARG A 63 1.05 -4.92 7.95
C ARG A 63 2.06 -6.06 7.85
N LEU A 64 2.85 -6.26 8.90
CA LEU A 64 3.63 -7.50 9.08
C LEU A 64 3.29 -8.15 10.42
N ILE A 65 3.29 -9.48 10.44
CA ILE A 65 2.97 -10.32 11.60
C ILE A 65 4.28 -10.74 12.28
N GLU A 66 4.40 -10.46 13.58
CA GLU A 66 5.54 -10.85 14.43
C GLU A 66 5.76 -12.36 14.42
N GLY A 67 7.03 -12.77 14.46
CA GLY A 67 7.41 -14.20 14.49
C GLY A 67 7.16 -14.94 13.17
N GLY A 68 6.56 -14.28 12.17
CA GLY A 68 6.43 -14.81 10.82
C GLY A 68 7.74 -14.74 10.03
N SER A 69 7.83 -15.52 8.96
CA SER A 69 8.93 -15.43 8.00
C SER A 69 8.70 -14.27 7.03
N LEU A 70 9.77 -13.51 6.77
CA LEU A 70 9.78 -12.47 5.75
C LEU A 70 11.01 -12.62 4.86
N THR A 71 10.80 -12.68 3.56
CA THR A 71 11.84 -12.73 2.54
C THR A 71 11.43 -11.89 1.34
N PHE A 72 12.40 -11.27 0.66
CA PHE A 72 12.15 -10.57 -0.60
C PHE A 72 12.79 -11.31 -1.77
N ARG A 73 12.08 -11.41 -2.90
CA ARG A 73 12.58 -12.07 -4.11
C ARG A 73 12.15 -11.39 -5.40
N ASN A 74 12.93 -11.58 -6.46
CA ASN A 74 12.70 -10.95 -7.79
C ASN A 74 11.65 -11.65 -8.66
N MET A 75 10.88 -12.61 -8.12
CA MET A 75 9.89 -13.39 -8.87
C MET A 75 8.73 -13.77 -7.94
N GLU A 76 7.50 -13.67 -8.43
CA GLU A 76 6.32 -14.13 -7.69
C GLU A 76 6.41 -15.63 -7.37
N VAL A 77 6.79 -16.45 -8.36
CA VAL A 77 7.01 -17.89 -8.22
C VAL A 77 8.49 -18.21 -8.51
N PRO A 78 9.25 -18.80 -7.57
CA PRO A 78 10.65 -19.15 -7.78
C PRO A 78 10.83 -20.12 -8.95
N LYS A 79 11.77 -19.83 -9.85
CA LYS A 79 12.07 -20.69 -11.00
C LYS A 79 13.57 -20.92 -11.17
N GLY A 80 14.03 -22.08 -10.69
CA GLY A 80 15.39 -22.58 -10.87
C GLY A 80 16.46 -21.54 -10.52
N ILE A 81 17.41 -21.33 -11.42
CA ILE A 81 18.55 -20.43 -11.20
C ILE A 81 18.24 -18.94 -11.42
N SER A 82 17.01 -18.58 -11.81
CA SER A 82 16.65 -17.19 -12.11
C SER A 82 16.14 -16.43 -10.88
N VAL A 83 15.71 -17.15 -9.85
CA VAL A 83 15.31 -16.52 -8.59
C VAL A 83 16.52 -15.92 -7.88
N ARG A 84 16.30 -14.73 -7.31
CA ARG A 84 17.22 -14.04 -6.42
C ARG A 84 16.46 -13.63 -5.19
N TYR A 85 17.01 -13.97 -4.04
CA TYR A 85 16.54 -13.56 -2.73
C TYR A 85 17.45 -12.47 -2.17
N ILE A 86 16.85 -11.51 -1.51
CA ILE A 86 17.54 -10.44 -0.79
C ILE A 86 17.85 -10.96 0.61
N LYS A 87 19.13 -11.31 0.83
CA LYS A 87 19.63 -11.86 2.08
C LYS A 87 20.34 -10.77 2.89
N PRO A 88 19.99 -10.56 4.17
CA PRO A 88 20.76 -9.64 5.01
C PRO A 88 22.19 -10.14 5.17
N THR A 89 23.14 -9.20 5.28
CA THR A 89 24.55 -9.55 5.51
C THR A 89 24.80 -10.05 6.94
N PHE A 90 23.96 -9.61 7.88
CA PHE A 90 24.00 -10.04 9.28
C PHE A 90 22.89 -11.06 9.54
N GLU A 91 23.20 -12.05 10.37
CA GLU A 91 22.19 -12.96 10.90
C GLU A 91 21.19 -12.18 11.76
N ASP A 92 19.93 -12.63 11.79
CA ASP A 92 18.84 -12.03 12.56
C ASP A 92 18.60 -10.53 12.32
N ALA A 93 18.94 -10.03 11.13
CA ALA A 93 18.73 -8.64 10.79
C ALA A 93 17.23 -8.28 10.75
N TYR A 94 16.87 -7.23 11.48
CA TYR A 94 15.52 -6.70 11.48
C TYR A 94 15.15 -6.03 10.15
N ALA A 95 13.91 -6.22 9.73
CA ALA A 95 13.33 -5.58 8.55
C ALA A 95 12.96 -4.10 8.78
N VAL A 96 13.15 -3.58 10.00
CA VAL A 96 12.64 -2.28 10.50
C VAL A 96 13.73 -1.37 11.05
N THR A 97 14.97 -1.71 10.77
CA THR A 97 16.13 -0.87 11.03
C THR A 97 16.61 -0.27 9.72
N GLY A 98 17.56 0.65 9.78
CA GLY A 98 18.31 0.98 8.58
C GLY A 98 19.51 1.87 8.82
N PRO A 99 20.38 2.00 7.80
CA PRO A 99 20.43 1.18 6.58
C PRO A 99 21.15 -0.17 6.83
N THR A 100 20.49 -1.28 6.49
CA THR A 100 21.07 -2.64 6.63
C THR A 100 21.55 -3.17 5.27
N PRO A 101 22.83 -3.55 5.11
CA PRO A 101 23.34 -4.09 3.85
C PRO A 101 22.81 -5.51 3.57
N PHE A 102 22.66 -5.82 2.29
CA PHE A 102 22.23 -7.15 1.83
C PHE A 102 23.07 -7.68 0.66
N THR A 103 22.94 -8.98 0.41
CA THR A 103 23.45 -9.68 -0.78
C THR A 103 22.32 -10.38 -1.52
N LEU A 104 22.56 -10.74 -2.79
CA LEU A 104 21.62 -11.53 -3.58
C LEU A 104 22.08 -12.98 -3.62
N VAL A 105 21.19 -13.88 -3.22
CA VAL A 105 21.45 -15.33 -3.20
C VAL A 105 20.39 -16.09 -3.97
N ARG A 106 20.65 -17.36 -4.31
CA ARG A 106 19.71 -18.23 -5.03
C ARG A 106 18.90 -19.14 -4.11
N ASP A 107 19.36 -19.31 -2.88
CA ASP A 107 18.72 -20.14 -1.85
C ASP A 107 17.93 -19.26 -0.88
N SER A 108 16.75 -19.71 -0.48
CA SER A 108 15.89 -18.99 0.47
C SER A 108 16.24 -19.25 1.92
N ALA A 109 16.94 -20.34 2.25
CA ALA A 109 17.10 -20.78 3.65
C ALA A 109 17.82 -19.76 4.56
N SER A 110 18.59 -18.84 3.97
CA SER A 110 19.33 -17.81 4.71
C SER A 110 18.94 -16.37 4.34
N SER A 111 17.77 -16.16 3.72
CA SER A 111 17.30 -14.85 3.28
C SER A 111 16.12 -14.32 4.11
N HIS A 112 16.01 -14.78 5.35
CA HIS A 112 14.96 -14.37 6.27
C HIS A 112 15.33 -13.05 6.95
N TRP A 113 14.35 -12.16 7.06
CA TRP A 113 14.41 -10.90 7.80
C TRP A 113 13.54 -11.02 9.03
N VAL A 114 14.03 -10.51 10.17
CA VAL A 114 13.29 -10.57 11.43
C VAL A 114 12.23 -9.46 11.46
N VAL A 115 10.99 -9.83 11.77
CA VAL A 115 9.89 -8.90 12.04
C VAL A 115 9.71 -8.81 13.56
N PRO A 116 10.15 -7.71 14.19
CA PRO A 116 10.27 -7.63 15.65
C PRO A 116 8.96 -7.44 16.40
N LEU A 117 7.90 -6.94 15.76
CA LEU A 117 6.58 -6.79 16.39
C LEU A 117 5.46 -6.80 15.34
N THR A 118 4.21 -7.01 15.76
CA THR A 118 3.07 -6.90 14.86
C THR A 118 2.61 -5.45 14.83
N GLU A 119 2.64 -4.83 13.64
CA GLU A 119 2.19 -3.45 13.44
C GLU A 119 1.43 -3.34 12.12
N ASP A 120 0.46 -2.42 12.12
CA ASP A 120 -0.43 -2.23 10.99
C ASP A 120 0.28 -1.65 9.76
N VAL A 121 1.34 -0.86 9.97
CA VAL A 121 2.03 -0.18 8.86
C VAL A 121 3.54 -0.18 9.00
N TYR A 122 4.13 -1.11 8.25
CA TYR A 122 5.53 -1.11 7.89
C TYR A 122 5.75 -0.34 6.61
N ARG A 123 6.87 0.38 6.54
CA ARG A 123 7.43 0.88 5.30
C ARG A 123 8.84 0.37 5.15
N ILE A 124 9.09 -0.44 4.13
CA ILE A 124 10.42 -0.99 3.84
C ILE A 124 10.82 -0.50 2.46
N THR A 125 12.01 0.08 2.37
CA THR A 125 12.64 0.52 1.13
C THR A 125 13.86 -0.34 0.86
N ILE A 126 13.90 -0.92 -0.33
CA ILE A 126 15.01 -1.72 -0.83
C ILE A 126 15.69 -0.90 -1.93
N ASP A 127 16.95 -0.54 -1.73
CA ASP A 127 17.77 0.12 -2.74
C ASP A 127 18.72 -0.90 -3.38
N MET A 128 18.48 -1.24 -4.65
CA MET A 128 19.29 -2.22 -5.37
C MET A 128 20.64 -1.69 -5.84
N ASN A 129 20.83 -0.36 -5.89
CA ASN A 129 22.10 0.25 -6.25
C ASN A 129 23.04 0.28 -5.03
N ALA A 130 22.53 0.76 -3.90
CA ALA A 130 23.25 0.78 -2.63
C ALA A 130 23.35 -0.60 -1.97
N LYS A 131 22.49 -1.55 -2.36
CA LYS A 131 22.31 -2.86 -1.73
C LYS A 131 21.98 -2.75 -0.25
N THR A 132 21.04 -1.87 0.07
CA THR A 132 20.58 -1.63 1.44
C THR A 132 19.07 -1.77 1.55
N LEU A 133 18.64 -2.26 2.71
CA LEU A 133 17.25 -2.26 3.14
C LEU A 133 17.12 -1.29 4.32
N THR A 134 16.14 -0.40 4.23
CA THR A 134 15.76 0.50 5.32
C THR A 134 14.29 0.27 5.61
N GLY A 135 13.96 -0.10 6.84
CA GLY A 135 12.58 -0.17 7.29
C GLY A 135 12.29 0.84 8.38
N GLU A 136 11.05 1.28 8.42
CA GLU A 136 10.50 2.12 9.49
C GLU A 136 9.08 1.65 9.84
N LEU A 137 8.72 1.81 11.12
CA LEU A 137 7.33 1.83 11.53
C LEU A 137 6.78 3.19 11.14
N PHE A 138 5.77 3.20 10.29
CA PHE A 138 5.11 4.42 9.87
C PHE A 138 3.76 4.49 10.59
N ARG A 139 3.40 5.65 11.11
CA ARG A 139 2.03 5.88 11.57
C ARG A 139 1.35 6.79 10.54
N PRO A 140 0.41 6.26 9.73
CA PRO A 140 -0.38 7.10 8.85
C PRO A 140 -1.16 8.11 9.68
N TRP A 141 -1.55 9.22 9.06
CA TRP A 141 -2.42 10.19 9.72
C TRP A 141 -3.74 9.53 10.13
N ASN A 142 -4.15 9.71 11.38
CA ASN A 142 -5.42 9.16 11.84
C ASN A 142 -6.59 9.83 11.12
N GLU A 143 -6.43 11.10 10.77
CA GLU A 143 -7.41 11.90 10.06
C GLU A 143 -6.69 12.66 8.94
N LEU A 144 -7.31 12.76 7.78
CA LEU A 144 -6.83 13.57 6.67
C LEU A 144 -7.97 14.48 6.24
N PHE A 145 -7.66 15.74 5.95
CA PHE A 145 -8.62 16.75 5.57
C PHE A 145 -8.17 17.50 4.33
N ILE A 146 -9.13 18.07 3.59
CA ILE A 146 -8.91 19.07 2.56
C ILE A 146 -9.52 20.41 2.97
N VAL A 147 -8.81 21.49 2.67
CA VAL A 147 -9.26 22.88 2.89
C VAL A 147 -8.73 23.79 1.79
N GLY A 148 -9.45 24.86 1.49
CA GLY A 148 -8.94 25.98 0.72
C GLY A 148 -9.99 26.65 -0.15
N GLY A 149 -9.59 27.73 -0.81
CA GLY A 149 -10.47 28.55 -1.63
C GLY A 149 -11.20 27.81 -2.74
N ALA A 150 -10.68 26.67 -3.21
CA ALA A 150 -11.37 25.84 -4.21
C ALA A 150 -12.48 24.93 -3.64
N THR A 151 -12.49 24.73 -2.32
CA THR A 151 -13.45 23.86 -1.61
C THR A 151 -14.65 24.67 -1.11
N GLU A 152 -15.76 24.01 -0.79
CA GLU A 152 -16.94 24.67 -0.22
C GLU A 152 -16.67 25.35 1.14
N CYS A 153 -15.61 24.95 1.86
CA CYS A 153 -15.28 25.50 3.18
C CYS A 153 -14.30 26.68 3.15
N GLY A 154 -13.72 27.02 1.99
CA GLY A 154 -12.74 28.11 1.87
C GLY A 154 -11.50 27.92 2.77
N TRP A 155 -10.90 29.03 3.21
CA TRP A 155 -9.80 29.05 4.19
C TRP A 155 -10.29 29.25 5.62
N VAL A 156 -11.39 28.60 5.99
CA VAL A 156 -11.96 28.72 7.33
C VAL A 156 -11.34 27.67 8.26
N THR A 157 -10.83 28.14 9.40
CA THR A 157 -10.23 27.26 10.40
C THR A 157 -11.30 26.35 11.01
N TYR A 158 -10.96 25.09 11.25
CA TYR A 158 -11.83 24.09 11.90
C TYR A 158 -13.07 23.65 11.10
N THR A 159 -13.17 24.02 9.82
CA THR A 159 -14.25 23.55 8.93
C THR A 159 -13.70 22.68 7.80
N PHE A 160 -12.61 21.97 8.07
CA PHE A 160 -11.93 21.16 7.05
C PHE A 160 -12.79 19.97 6.66
N LEU A 161 -12.76 19.60 5.38
CA LEU A 161 -13.56 18.50 4.86
C LEU A 161 -12.78 17.19 5.05
N PRO A 162 -13.33 16.20 5.77
CA PRO A 162 -12.59 14.98 6.10
C PRO A 162 -12.54 14.02 4.92
N PHE A 163 -11.41 13.33 4.78
CA PHE A 163 -11.32 12.10 4.01
C PHE A 163 -11.86 10.92 4.83
N THR A 164 -12.34 9.90 4.14
CA THR A 164 -12.59 8.58 4.71
C THR A 164 -11.34 7.73 4.52
N ARG A 165 -10.81 7.15 5.60
CA ARG A 165 -9.68 6.23 5.52
C ARG A 165 -10.17 4.84 5.12
N ASP A 166 -9.45 4.17 4.23
CA ASP A 166 -9.70 2.77 3.91
C ASP A 166 -9.28 1.88 5.10
N GLU A 167 -10.20 1.03 5.59
CA GLU A 167 -9.95 0.13 6.73
C GLU A 167 -9.03 -1.05 6.37
N ASN A 168 -8.98 -1.44 5.09
CA ASN A 168 -8.16 -2.54 4.58
C ASN A 168 -6.81 -2.04 4.04
N GLU A 169 -6.77 -0.78 3.57
CA GLU A 169 -5.55 -0.11 3.10
C GLU A 169 -5.19 1.07 4.00
N VAL A 170 -4.44 0.77 5.06
CA VAL A 170 -4.03 1.69 6.13
C VAL A 170 -3.39 3.02 5.70
N CYS A 171 -2.91 3.16 4.46
CA CYS A 171 -2.34 4.39 3.90
C CYS A 171 -3.16 4.98 2.74
N THR A 172 -4.43 4.61 2.61
CA THR A 172 -5.32 5.05 1.55
C THR A 172 -6.47 5.88 2.16
N TRP A 173 -6.75 7.02 1.53
CA TRP A 173 -7.80 7.96 1.94
C TRP A 173 -8.58 8.42 0.73
N ASP A 174 -9.91 8.41 0.86
CA ASP A 174 -10.84 8.85 -0.16
C ASP A 174 -11.58 10.12 0.27
N TRP A 175 -11.69 11.06 -0.66
CA TRP A 175 -12.55 12.24 -0.51
C TRP A 175 -13.30 12.49 -1.80
N THR A 176 -14.58 12.81 -1.67
CA THR A 176 -15.43 13.22 -2.78
C THR A 176 -16.01 14.59 -2.49
N GLY A 177 -15.82 15.52 -3.41
CA GLY A 177 -16.43 16.85 -3.34
C GLY A 177 -16.08 17.69 -4.56
N GLU A 178 -16.70 18.87 -4.63
CA GLU A 178 -16.53 19.78 -5.76
C GLU A 178 -15.35 20.73 -5.52
N LEU A 179 -14.34 20.64 -6.40
CA LEU A 179 -13.30 21.65 -6.54
C LEU A 179 -13.65 22.59 -7.69
N ARG A 180 -13.88 23.87 -7.38
CA ARG A 180 -14.12 24.91 -8.39
C ARG A 180 -13.59 26.25 -7.94
N GLU A 181 -13.48 27.17 -8.87
CA GLU A 181 -13.22 28.56 -8.53
C GLU A 181 -14.40 29.15 -7.72
N ARG A 182 -14.10 29.65 -6.53
CA ARG A 182 -15.05 30.30 -5.61
C ARG A 182 -14.53 31.70 -5.24
N PRO A 183 -14.84 32.74 -6.03
CA PRO A 183 -14.35 34.11 -5.82
C PRO A 183 -14.70 34.71 -4.45
N GLU A 184 -15.70 34.15 -3.77
CA GLU A 184 -16.05 34.46 -2.38
C GLU A 184 -14.93 34.14 -1.37
N PHE A 185 -13.95 33.31 -1.75
CA PHE A 185 -12.79 32.98 -0.95
C PHE A 185 -11.49 33.53 -1.56
N GLY A 186 -10.57 33.97 -0.70
CA GLY A 186 -9.21 34.28 -1.10
C GLY A 186 -8.53 33.04 -1.69
N GLU A 187 -7.62 33.22 -2.65
CA GLU A 187 -6.96 32.11 -3.35
C GLU A 187 -7.95 31.03 -3.88
N SER A 188 -9.02 31.47 -4.53
CA SER A 188 -10.19 30.70 -4.99
C SER A 188 -9.92 29.44 -5.82
N ARG A 189 -8.68 29.23 -6.28
CA ARG A 189 -8.25 28.09 -7.12
C ARG A 189 -7.26 27.17 -6.40
N ARG A 190 -7.11 27.32 -5.08
CA ARG A 190 -6.13 26.57 -4.29
C ARG A 190 -6.80 25.77 -3.19
N PHE A 191 -6.18 24.64 -2.87
CA PHE A 191 -6.49 23.83 -1.71
C PHE A 191 -5.20 23.23 -1.15
N LYS A 192 -5.28 22.66 0.04
CA LYS A 192 -4.21 21.88 0.68
C LYS A 192 -4.81 20.69 1.44
N PHE A 193 -3.96 19.73 1.74
CA PHE A 193 -4.26 18.65 2.67
C PHE A 193 -3.70 18.96 4.06
N GLN A 194 -4.36 18.45 5.09
CA GLN A 194 -3.95 18.54 6.48
C GLN A 194 -4.18 17.19 7.17
N GLY A 195 -3.20 16.67 7.90
CA GLY A 195 -3.31 15.47 8.72
C GLY A 195 -2.38 15.51 9.92
#